data_AF-A0A2V8WUU1-F1
#
_entry.id   AF-A0A2V8WUU1-F1
#
_cell.length_a   1.000
_cell.length_b   1.000
_cell.length_c   1.000
_cell.angle_alpha   90.00
_cell.angle_beta   90.00
_cell.angle_gamma   90.00
#
_symmetry.space_group_name_H-M   'P 1'
#
loop_
_entity.id
_entity.type
_entity.pdbx_description
1 polymer ?
#
loop_
_entity_poly.entity_id
_entity_poly.type
_entity_poly.pdbx_seq_one_letter_code
_entity_poly.pdbx_strand_id
1 'polypeptide(L)'
;MGGISWLEMRTYMASTLLRDTDAVSMAQSLEVRVPMLDTPLVEFVGSLPDAGRRRAAAQKALLVEALGDLLPHEILAQRKRTFTLPWEEWLRGPLRARLEASFANPAPPLASHLRPGGVRSVWTEFLAGKTSWSRPWSLYVLNEWCRRHLAA
;
A
#
# COMPACT_ATOMS: atom_id res chain seq x y z
N MET A 1 2.35 -21.24 14.96
CA MET A 1 2.22 -20.24 13.86
C MET A 1 3.04 -20.66 12.64
N GLY A 2 2.45 -20.71 11.44
CA GLY A 2 3.16 -21.13 10.22
C GLY A 2 4.17 -20.10 9.72
N GLY A 3 5.20 -20.55 8.98
CA GLY A 3 6.32 -19.70 8.53
C GLY A 3 5.93 -18.49 7.68
N ILE A 4 4.90 -18.62 6.83
CA ILE A 4 4.38 -17.51 6.02
C ILE A 4 3.79 -16.41 6.91
N SER A 5 2.99 -16.75 7.92
CA SER A 5 2.42 -15.77 8.85
C SER A 5 3.50 -15.04 9.64
N TRP A 6 4.56 -15.75 10.04
CA TRP A 6 5.69 -15.14 10.74
C TRP A 6 6.44 -14.13 9.87
N LEU A 7 6.69 -14.49 8.60
CA LEU A 7 7.36 -13.59 7.65
C LEU A 7 6.50 -12.36 7.36
N GLU A 8 5.21 -12.55 7.13
CA GLU A 8 4.27 -11.46 6.86
C GLU A 8 4.25 -10.46 8.04
N MET A 9 4.13 -10.96 9.26
CA MET A 9 4.09 -10.12 10.46
C MET A 9 5.38 -9.32 10.66
N ARG A 10 6.55 -9.93 10.41
CA ARG A 10 7.86 -9.31 10.64
C ARG A 10 8.37 -8.45 9.50
N THR A 11 7.81 -8.61 8.30
CA THR A 11 8.26 -7.88 7.12
C THR A 11 7.21 -6.88 6.68
N TYR A 12 6.20 -7.32 5.93
CA TYR A 12 5.22 -6.44 5.32
C TYR A 12 4.37 -5.70 6.36
N MET A 13 3.83 -6.40 7.35
CA MET A 13 2.96 -5.79 8.36
C MET A 13 3.72 -4.77 9.21
N ALA A 14 4.86 -5.15 9.79
CA ALA A 14 5.64 -4.25 10.65
C ALA A 14 6.26 -3.09 9.86
N SER A 15 6.95 -3.38 8.76
CA SER A 15 7.76 -2.38 8.05
C SER A 15 6.97 -1.53 7.06
N THR A 16 5.75 -1.95 6.70
CA THR A 16 4.88 -1.20 5.78
C THR A 16 3.58 -0.80 6.47
N LEU A 17 2.71 -1.76 6.82
CA LEU A 17 1.35 -1.44 7.26
C LEU A 17 1.32 -0.62 8.55
N LEU A 18 2.01 -1.09 9.59
CA LEU A 18 2.04 -0.43 10.90
C LEU A 18 2.84 0.86 10.87
N ARG A 19 4.03 0.84 10.25
CA ARG A 19 4.87 2.03 10.09
C ARG A 19 4.13 3.15 9.36
N ASP A 20 3.51 2.86 8.23
CA ASP A 20 2.86 3.88 7.40
C ASP A 20 1.59 4.39 8.08
N THR A 21 0.83 3.52 8.76
CA THR A 21 -0.35 3.93 9.55
C THR A 21 0.06 4.88 10.68
N ASP A 22 1.10 4.53 11.45
CA ASP A 22 1.61 5.35 12.55
C ASP A 22 2.14 6.70 12.03
N ALA A 23 3.02 6.68 11.04
CA ALA A 23 3.62 7.91 10.49
C ALA A 23 2.57 8.87 9.93
N VAL A 24 1.56 8.37 9.21
CA VAL A 24 0.51 9.21 8.61
C VAL A 24 -0.47 9.72 9.67
N SER A 25 -0.85 8.88 10.64
CA SER A 25 -1.79 9.29 11.69
C SER A 25 -1.17 10.28 12.67
N MET A 26 0.06 10.05 13.12
CA MET A 26 0.79 10.94 14.02
C MET A 26 1.16 12.27 13.38
N ALA A 27 1.37 12.30 12.06
CA ALA A 27 1.51 13.57 11.33
C ALA A 27 0.27 14.47 11.45
N GLN A 28 -0.89 13.92 11.85
CA GLN A 28 -2.13 14.64 12.13
C GLN A 28 -2.55 14.55 13.61
N SER A 29 -1.63 14.17 14.51
CA SER A 29 -1.88 13.97 15.94
C SER A 29 -3.04 13.01 16.27
N LEU A 30 -3.25 12.00 15.43
CA LEU A 30 -4.25 10.96 15.61
C LEU A 30 -3.59 9.64 16.04
N GLU A 31 -4.14 9.01 17.07
CA GLU A 31 -3.72 7.67 17.52
C GLU A 31 -4.62 6.58 16.91
N VAL A 32 -4.07 5.77 16.01
CA VAL A 32 -4.80 4.64 15.40
C VAL A 32 -4.57 3.37 16.23
N ARG A 33 -5.66 2.70 16.60
CA ARG A 33 -5.63 1.38 17.27
C ARG A 33 -5.82 0.26 16.25
N VAL A 34 -5.15 -0.86 16.46
CA VAL A 34 -5.19 -2.06 15.59
C VAL A 34 -5.63 -3.31 16.38
N PRO A 35 -6.92 -3.43 16.77
CA PRO A 35 -7.39 -4.49 17.67
C PRO A 35 -7.14 -5.93 17.17
N MET A 36 -7.06 -6.13 15.86
CA MET A 36 -6.78 -7.44 15.26
C MET A 36 -5.34 -7.94 15.51
N LEU A 37 -4.47 -7.09 16.06
CA LEU A 37 -3.10 -7.44 16.45
C LEU A 37 -2.91 -7.46 17.97
N ASP A 38 -3.99 -7.51 18.73
CA ASP A 38 -3.91 -7.70 20.17
C ASP A 38 -3.21 -9.03 20.53
N THR A 39 -2.31 -9.00 21.51
CA THR A 39 -1.43 -10.13 21.83
C THR A 39 -2.22 -11.41 22.13
N PRO A 40 -3.23 -11.41 23.04
CA PRO A 40 -4.10 -12.56 23.27
C PRO A 40 -4.72 -13.16 22.00
N LEU A 41 -5.19 -12.32 21.08
CA LEU A 41 -5.83 -12.77 19.85
C LEU A 41 -4.81 -13.44 18.91
N VAL A 42 -3.65 -12.82 18.72
CA VAL A 42 -2.58 -13.33 17.86
C VAL A 42 -2.01 -14.63 18.42
N GLU A 43 -1.83 -14.74 19.73
CA GLU A 43 -1.36 -15.96 20.39
C GLU A 43 -2.38 -17.09 20.23
N PHE A 44 -3.66 -16.82 20.50
CA PHE A 44 -4.74 -17.78 20.30
C PHE A 44 -4.79 -18.30 18.86
N VAL A 45 -4.90 -17.41 17.87
CA VAL A 45 -4.92 -17.80 16.45
C VAL A 45 -3.60 -18.46 16.04
N GLY A 46 -2.47 -18.06 16.61
CA GLY A 46 -1.16 -18.64 16.34
C GLY A 46 -0.99 -20.08 16.85
N SER A 47 -1.74 -20.44 17.91
CA SER A 47 -1.75 -21.77 18.55
C SER A 47 -2.65 -22.80 17.86
N LEU A 48 -3.65 -22.35 17.07
CA LEU A 48 -4.59 -23.25 16.42
C LEU A 48 -3.90 -24.15 15.37
N PRO A 49 -4.30 -25.43 15.26
CA PRO A 49 -3.83 -26.31 14.21
C PRO A 49 -4.26 -25.76 12.83
N ASP A 50 -3.54 -26.14 11.77
CA ASP A 50 -3.83 -25.64 10.42
C ASP A 50 -5.26 -25.93 9.95
N ALA A 51 -5.78 -27.12 10.27
CA ALA A 51 -7.17 -27.49 10.00
C ALA A 51 -8.17 -26.59 10.74
N GLY A 52 -7.80 -26.06 11.91
CA GLY A 52 -8.58 -25.09 12.68
C GLY A 52 -8.56 -23.70 12.06
N ARG A 53 -7.46 -23.30 11.41
CA ARG A 53 -7.27 -21.94 10.85
C ARG A 53 -7.73 -21.75 9.42
N ARG A 54 -7.66 -22.80 8.61
CA ARG A 54 -7.93 -22.74 7.18
C ARG A 54 -9.18 -23.54 6.83
N ARG A 55 -10.02 -22.98 5.97
CA ARG A 55 -11.11 -23.69 5.29
C ARG A 55 -10.83 -23.65 3.80
N ALA A 56 -11.03 -24.76 3.10
CA ALA A 56 -10.57 -24.96 1.72
C ALA A 56 -11.16 -23.99 0.69
N ALA A 57 -12.24 -23.26 1.03
CA ALA A 57 -12.93 -22.35 0.11
C ALA A 57 -13.29 -20.98 0.69
N ALA A 58 -12.85 -20.66 1.92
CA ALA A 58 -13.25 -19.43 2.59
C ALA A 58 -12.05 -18.63 3.11
N GLN A 59 -11.87 -17.42 2.54
CA GLN A 59 -10.95 -16.44 3.11
C GLN A 59 -11.52 -15.90 4.42
N LYS A 60 -10.67 -15.70 5.43
CA LYS A 60 -11.08 -15.17 6.74
C LYS A 60 -12.20 -15.98 7.41
N ALA A 61 -12.28 -17.29 7.16
CA ALA A 61 -13.35 -18.16 7.67
C ALA A 61 -13.58 -18.03 9.18
N LEU A 62 -12.51 -18.07 9.98
CA LEU A 62 -12.60 -17.89 11.43
C LEU A 62 -13.24 -16.55 11.83
N LEU A 63 -12.91 -15.47 11.13
CA LEU A 63 -13.47 -14.14 11.41
C LEU A 63 -14.95 -14.07 11.02
N VAL A 64 -15.32 -14.67 9.89
CA VAL A 64 -16.72 -14.71 9.42
C VAL A 64 -17.58 -15.57 10.35
N GLU A 65 -17.09 -16.76 10.72
CA GLU A 65 -17.75 -17.67 11.68
C GLU A 65 -17.94 -16.98 13.05
N ALA A 66 -16.94 -16.24 13.54
CA ALA A 66 -17.00 -15.53 14.82
C ALA A 66 -17.92 -14.31 14.83
N LEU A 67 -18.27 -13.75 13.66
CA LEU A 67 -19.14 -12.56 13.52
C LEU A 67 -20.53 -12.91 13.00
N GLY A 68 -20.88 -14.20 12.91
CA GLY A 68 -21.96 -14.72 12.07
C GLY A 68 -23.32 -14.04 12.22
N ASP A 69 -23.74 -13.72 13.44
CA ASP A 69 -25.02 -13.06 13.76
C ASP A 69 -24.87 -11.56 14.07
N LEU A 70 -23.64 -11.05 14.17
CA LEU A 70 -23.35 -9.66 14.51
C LEU A 70 -23.41 -8.72 13.29
N LEU A 71 -23.28 -9.27 12.08
CA LEU A 71 -23.26 -8.49 10.84
C LEU A 71 -24.27 -9.02 9.81
N PRO A 72 -24.87 -8.15 8.96
CA PRO A 72 -25.73 -8.59 7.88
C PRO A 72 -25.00 -9.56 6.93
N HIS A 73 -25.72 -10.57 6.43
CA HIS A 73 -25.19 -11.57 5.50
C HIS A 73 -24.53 -10.93 4.26
N GLU A 74 -25.09 -9.81 3.78
CA GLU A 74 -24.55 -9.04 2.66
C GLU A 74 -23.11 -8.54 2.88
N ILE A 75 -22.73 -8.24 4.13
CA ILE A 75 -21.38 -7.83 4.51
C ILE A 75 -20.46 -9.05 4.59
N LEU A 76 -20.93 -10.14 5.20
CA LEU A 76 -20.17 -11.38 5.36
C LEU A 76 -19.88 -12.07 4.01
N ALA A 77 -20.80 -11.95 3.05
CA ALA A 77 -20.67 -12.51 1.70
C ALA A 77 -19.77 -11.70 0.75
N GLN A 78 -19.25 -10.55 1.18
CA GLN A 78 -18.39 -9.73 0.32
C GLN A 78 -17.06 -10.41 0.01
N ARG A 79 -16.63 -10.32 -1.25
CA ARG A 79 -15.29 -10.72 -1.65
C ARG A 79 -14.25 -9.79 -1.03
N LYS A 80 -13.11 -10.35 -0.61
CA LYS A 80 -11.95 -9.57 -0.14
C LYS A 80 -11.57 -8.55 -1.21
N ARG A 81 -11.58 -7.27 -0.83
CA ARG A 81 -11.06 -6.17 -1.62
C ARG A 81 -9.70 -5.77 -1.06
N THR A 82 -8.78 -5.41 -1.95
CA THR A 82 -7.53 -4.77 -1.54
C THR A 82 -7.82 -3.33 -1.13
N PHE A 83 -6.97 -2.77 -0.28
CA PHE A 83 -6.97 -1.35 0.00
C PHE A 83 -6.05 -0.67 -1.03
N THR A 84 -6.63 -0.20 -2.14
CA THR A 84 -5.89 0.56 -3.15
C THR A 84 -6.40 1.97 -3.17
N LEU A 85 -5.50 2.93 -2.99
CA LEU A 85 -5.79 4.31 -3.30
C LEU A 85 -6.03 4.45 -4.82
N PRO A 86 -6.89 5.39 -5.26
CA PRO A 86 -7.20 5.61 -6.66
C PRO A 86 -6.07 6.37 -7.37
N TRP A 87 -4.85 5.83 -7.30
CA TRP A 87 -3.64 6.43 -7.84
C TRP A 87 -3.77 6.78 -9.32
N GLU A 88 -4.36 5.89 -10.11
CA GLU A 88 -4.55 6.15 -11.53
C GLU A 88 -5.40 7.39 -11.80
N GLU A 89 -6.51 7.53 -11.09
CA GLU A 89 -7.41 8.69 -11.21
C GLU A 89 -6.70 9.96 -10.71
N TRP A 90 -5.99 9.87 -9.59
CA TRP A 90 -5.26 11.01 -9.04
C TRP A 90 -4.14 11.49 -9.96
N LEU A 91 -3.32 10.58 -10.50
CA LEU A 91 -2.23 10.93 -11.41
C LEU A 91 -2.77 11.49 -12.73
N ARG A 92 -3.87 10.97 -13.27
CA ARG A 92 -4.48 11.48 -14.51
C ARG A 92 -5.29 12.76 -14.31
N GLY A 93 -5.78 13.01 -13.09
CA GLY A 93 -6.60 14.17 -12.74
C GLY A 93 -5.85 15.14 -11.83
N PRO A 94 -6.20 15.23 -10.53
CA PRO A 94 -5.77 16.32 -9.64
C PRO A 94 -4.25 16.47 -9.47
N LEU A 95 -3.46 15.39 -9.62
CA LEU A 95 -2.01 15.45 -9.48
C LEU A 95 -1.28 15.66 -10.82
N ARG A 96 -1.99 15.59 -11.95
CA ARG A 96 -1.39 15.62 -13.30
C ARG A 96 -0.44 16.79 -13.51
N ALA A 97 -0.93 18.01 -13.28
CA ALA A 97 -0.15 19.22 -13.50
C ALA A 97 1.13 19.25 -12.64
N ARG A 98 1.05 18.74 -11.41
CA ARG A 98 2.20 18.67 -10.49
C ARG A 98 3.27 17.69 -10.98
N LEU A 99 2.85 16.53 -11.48
CA LEU A 99 3.78 15.55 -12.07
C LEU A 99 4.41 16.10 -13.35
N GLU A 100 3.61 16.68 -14.24
CA GLU A 100 4.10 17.26 -15.49
C GLU A 100 5.14 18.37 -15.25
N ALA A 101 4.89 19.26 -14.28
CA ALA A 101 5.86 20.27 -13.86
C ALA A 101 7.15 19.66 -13.29
N SER A 102 7.03 18.64 -12.43
CA SER A 102 8.19 17.95 -11.86
C SER A 102 9.04 17.26 -12.92
N PHE A 103 8.40 16.62 -13.91
CA PHE A 103 9.08 15.92 -15.02
C PHE A 103 9.67 16.86 -16.07
N ALA A 104 9.12 18.06 -16.24
CA ALA A 104 9.69 19.08 -17.12
C ALA A 104 11.02 19.64 -16.59
N ASN A 105 11.24 19.58 -15.27
CA ASN A 105 12.44 20.08 -14.61
C ASN A 105 13.02 19.05 -13.62
N PRO A 106 13.68 17.98 -14.11
CA PRO A 106 14.32 17.01 -13.22
C PRO A 106 15.38 17.66 -12.32
N ALA A 107 15.49 17.20 -11.07
CA ALA A 107 16.49 17.68 -10.12
C ALA A 107 17.91 17.48 -10.70
N PRO A 108 18.84 18.45 -10.57
CA PRO A 108 20.18 18.33 -11.15
C PRO A 108 20.94 17.05 -10.77
N PRO A 109 20.90 16.57 -9.50
CA PRO A 109 21.53 15.31 -9.13
C PRO A 109 20.93 14.08 -9.81
N LEU A 110 19.68 14.16 -10.27
CA LEU A 110 19.00 13.07 -10.97
C LEU A 110 19.14 13.20 -12.49
N ALA A 111 19.18 14.43 -13.01
CA ALA A 111 19.15 14.73 -14.45
C ALA A 111 20.25 14.02 -15.24
N SER A 112 21.47 13.93 -14.69
CA SER A 112 22.62 13.25 -15.31
C SER A 112 22.46 11.73 -15.43
N HIS A 113 21.58 11.13 -14.64
CA HIS A 113 21.32 9.69 -14.62
C HIS A 113 20.08 9.28 -15.42
N LEU A 114 19.30 10.25 -15.90
CA LEU A 114 18.10 10.00 -16.69
C LEU A 114 18.44 9.88 -18.17
N ARG A 115 17.85 8.88 -18.83
CA ARG A 115 17.88 8.83 -20.30
C ARG A 115 17.13 10.05 -20.86
N PRO A 116 17.68 10.72 -21.90
CA PRO A 116 16.96 11.77 -22.60
C PRO A 116 15.57 11.29 -23.04
N GLY A 117 14.52 12.01 -22.65
CA GLY A 117 13.13 11.66 -22.95
C GLY A 117 12.55 10.46 -22.20
N GLY A 118 13.33 9.74 -21.39
CA GLY A 118 12.89 8.52 -20.69
C GLY A 118 11.71 8.76 -19.75
N VAL A 119 11.78 9.84 -18.95
CA VAL A 119 10.68 10.24 -18.05
C VAL A 119 9.40 10.55 -18.83
N ARG A 120 9.53 11.26 -19.96
CA ARG A 120 8.40 11.57 -20.85
C ARG A 120 7.79 10.32 -21.46
N SER A 121 8.60 9.32 -21.83
CA SER A 121 8.12 8.03 -22.33
C SER A 121 7.27 7.32 -21.29
N VAL A 122 7.78 7.19 -20.05
CA VAL A 122 7.04 6.56 -18.94
C VAL A 122 5.72 7.28 -18.66
N TRP A 123 5.74 8.62 -18.65
CA TRP A 123 4.53 9.41 -18.46
C TRP A 123 3.50 9.20 -19.57
N THR A 124 3.95 9.21 -20.83
CA THR A 124 3.08 9.03 -22.00
C THR A 124 2.49 7.62 -22.04
N GLU A 125 3.29 6.58 -21.75
CA GLU A 125 2.83 5.20 -21.63
C GLU A 125 1.77 5.04 -20.54
N PHE A 126 1.94 5.71 -19.40
CA PHE A 126 0.96 5.67 -18.31
C PHE A 126 -0.36 6.34 -18.71
N LEU A 127 -0.31 7.51 -19.35
CA LEU A 127 -1.49 8.20 -19.85
C LEU A 127 -2.21 7.37 -20.92
N ALA A 128 -1.47 6.62 -21.74
CA ALA A 128 -2.02 5.69 -22.73
C ALA A 128 -2.47 4.33 -22.15
N GLY A 129 -2.39 4.13 -20.83
CA GLY A 129 -2.80 2.88 -20.18
C GLY A 129 -1.84 1.69 -20.44
N LYS A 130 -0.63 1.95 -20.93
CA LYS A 130 0.37 0.92 -21.27
C LYS A 130 1.27 0.53 -20.10
N THR A 131 1.23 1.28 -18.99
CA THR A 131 1.97 0.96 -17.76
C THR A 131 1.20 1.38 -16.51
N SER A 132 1.55 0.81 -15.35
CA SER A 132 0.90 1.07 -14.07
C SER A 132 1.32 2.42 -13.47
N TRP A 133 0.44 3.00 -12.64
CA TRP A 133 0.68 4.25 -11.91
C TRP A 133 1.99 4.28 -11.10
N SER A 134 2.46 3.12 -10.66
CA SER A 134 3.66 3.00 -9.83
C SER A 134 4.91 3.51 -10.54
N ARG A 135 5.03 3.35 -11.87
CA ARG A 135 6.23 3.78 -12.61
C ARG A 135 6.41 5.30 -12.63
N PRO A 136 5.45 6.11 -13.12
CA PRO A 136 5.58 7.56 -13.06
C PRO A 136 5.60 8.06 -11.60
N TRP A 137 4.88 7.42 -10.68
CA TRP A 137 4.92 7.79 -9.27
C TRP A 137 6.31 7.63 -8.64
N SER A 138 6.99 6.50 -8.86
CA SER A 138 8.35 6.29 -8.36
C SER A 138 9.34 7.32 -8.91
N LEU A 139 9.24 7.66 -10.20
CA LEU A 139 10.06 8.72 -10.81
C LEU A 139 9.79 10.08 -10.17
N TYR A 140 8.52 10.41 -9.94
CA TYR A 140 8.11 11.66 -9.31
C TYR A 140 8.66 11.74 -7.88
N VAL A 141 8.44 10.71 -7.06
CA VAL A 141 8.92 10.67 -5.66
C VAL A 141 10.44 10.79 -5.60
N LEU A 142 11.17 10.04 -6.44
CA LEU A 142 12.62 10.14 -6.50
C LEU A 142 13.09 11.55 -6.87
N ASN A 143 12.47 12.15 -7.89
CA ASN A 143 12.80 13.50 -8.33
C ASN A 143 12.57 14.55 -7.25
N GLU A 144 11.43 14.52 -6.57
CA GLU A 144 11.13 15.42 -5.45
C GLU A 144 12.10 15.19 -4.27
N TRP A 145 12.44 13.94 -3.97
CA TRP A 145 13.40 13.62 -2.92
C TRP A 145 14.80 14.16 -3.25
N CYS A 146 15.30 13.92 -4.47
CA CYS A 146 16.58 14.46 -4.92
C CYS A 146 16.59 15.99 -4.87
N ARG A 147 15.50 16.64 -5.31
CA ARG A 147 15.39 18.10 -5.23
C ARG A 147 15.44 18.61 -3.79
N ARG A 148 14.80 17.90 -2.86
CA ARG A 148 14.68 18.35 -1.47
C ARG A 148 15.91 18.07 -0.62
N HIS A 149 16.68 17.03 -0.96
CA HIS A 149 17.77 16.53 -0.11
C HIS A 149 19.15 16.54 -0.76
N LEU A 150 19.24 16.64 -2.09
CA LEU A 150 20.51 16.57 -2.82
C LEU A 150 20.81 17.81 -3.68
N ALA A 151 19.81 18.65 -3.97
CA ALA A 151 20.03 19.92 -4.65
C ALA A 151 20.35 20.98 -3.58
N ALA A 152 21.64 21.15 -3.30
CA ALA A 152 22.20 22.31 -2.61
C ALA A 152 22.46 23.44 -3.61
#